data_AF-A0A0E4BXB1-F1
#
_entry.id   AF-A0A0E4BXB1-F1
#
_cell.length_a   1.000
_cell.length_b   1.000
_cell.length_c   1.000
_cell.angle_alpha   90.00
_cell.angle_beta   90.00
_cell.angle_gamma   90.00
#
_symmetry.space_group_name_H-M   'P 1'
#
loop_
_entity.id
_entity.type
_entity.pdbx_description
1 polymer ?
#
loop_
_entity_poly.entity_id
_entity_poly.type
_entity_poly.pdbx_seq_one_letter_code
_entity_poly.pdbx_strand_id
1 'polypeptide(L)'
;MPTQRLSMRRIKEVLRLKHFQGLPERAIARSVGVSNGVVHSYLSRARSAGLSWPLPEGMTDEDLELLLFPAPRPASQSPQRPVPDWSYIDKELRRRNVTRRLLWEEYRAVNPDGFGYTWFCTTYEAWKGRVRPSMRQIHLGGEKVFVDFAGDTIDIVDPLTGEVGSQFTSLEFTDVLLDAKIAISMDGKGAWRDNVFVERLWRTVKYEEVYLRAYDSVSEARASIAKYLAFYNQGRPHSSLDGRTPDEAYFGTQAMVMAA
;
A
#
# COMPACT_ATOMS: atom_id res chain seq x y z
N MET A 1 13.67 17.95 4.61
CA MET A 1 13.60 19.27 3.96
C MET A 1 14.94 19.56 3.31
N PRO A 2 15.00 20.11 2.09
CA PRO A 2 16.28 20.48 1.50
C PRO A 2 16.95 21.53 2.38
N THR A 3 18.18 21.25 2.83
CA THR A 3 18.97 22.18 3.64
C THR A 3 19.21 23.44 2.84
N GLN A 4 18.81 24.60 3.39
CA GLN A 4 19.01 25.90 2.74
C GLN A 4 20.51 26.12 2.48
N ARG A 5 20.85 26.49 1.24
CA ARG A 5 22.24 26.71 0.81
C ARG A 5 22.82 27.95 1.50
N LEU A 6 24.11 27.91 1.83
CA LEU A 6 24.86 29.10 2.25
C LEU A 6 25.09 30.04 1.06
N SER A 7 25.18 31.34 1.34
CA SER A 7 25.59 32.33 0.34
C SER A 7 27.05 32.13 -0.08
N MET A 8 27.40 32.52 -1.32
CA MET A 8 28.77 32.37 -1.85
C MET A 8 29.82 33.04 -0.96
N ARG A 9 29.50 34.21 -0.38
CA ARG A 9 30.33 34.88 0.62
C ARG A 9 30.67 33.98 1.81
N ARG A 10 29.70 33.25 2.36
CA ARG A 10 29.91 32.33 3.50
C ARG A 10 30.69 31.09 3.09
N ILE A 11 30.50 30.59 1.87
CA ILE A 11 31.27 29.46 1.33
C ILE A 11 32.73 29.86 1.11
N LYS A 12 32.99 31.04 0.52
CA LYS A 12 34.34 31.61 0.39
C LYS A 12 35.02 31.76 1.75
N GLU A 13 34.28 32.19 2.78
CA GLU A 13 34.81 32.29 4.13
C GLU A 13 35.17 30.91 4.74
N VAL A 14 34.36 29.88 4.52
CA VAL A 14 34.70 28.50 4.91
C VAL A 14 36.01 28.04 4.25
N LEU A 15 36.18 28.29 2.96
CA LEU A 15 37.40 27.94 2.22
C LEU A 15 38.61 28.72 2.73
N ARG A 16 38.46 30.03 2.96
CA ARG A 16 39.51 30.88 3.53
C ARG A 16 39.96 30.39 4.90
N LEU A 17 39.02 30.16 5.82
CA LEU A 17 39.34 29.71 7.17
C LEU A 17 40.01 28.34 7.18
N LYS A 18 39.63 27.45 6.25
CA LYS A 18 40.24 26.13 6.14
C LYS A 18 41.66 26.18 5.56
N HIS A 19 41.84 26.87 4.43
CA HIS A 19 43.06 26.75 3.64
C HIS A 19 44.07 27.88 3.88
N PHE A 20 43.63 29.08 4.27
CA PHE A 20 44.52 30.18 4.64
C PHE A 20 44.90 30.14 6.13
N GLN A 21 43.92 29.93 7.01
CA GLN A 21 44.16 29.93 8.47
C GLN A 21 44.40 28.54 9.07
N GLY A 22 44.20 27.47 8.29
CA GLY A 22 44.42 26.09 8.76
C GLY A 22 43.46 25.63 9.85
N LEU A 23 42.31 26.29 10.05
CA LEU A 23 41.43 25.99 11.18
C LEU A 23 40.77 24.61 11.06
N PRO A 24 40.52 23.93 12.19
CA PRO A 24 39.75 22.69 12.20
C PRO A 24 38.27 22.95 11.89
N GLU A 25 37.60 21.99 11.24
CA GLU A 25 36.22 22.17 10.75
C GLU A 25 35.22 22.55 11.85
N ARG A 26 35.45 22.10 13.10
CA ARG A 26 34.61 22.47 14.25
C ARG A 26 34.79 23.93 14.65
N ALA A 27 35.98 24.51 14.51
CA ALA A 27 36.22 25.93 14.76
C ALA A 27 35.62 26.79 13.65
N ILE A 28 35.74 26.36 12.39
CA ILE A 28 35.10 27.00 11.23
C ILE A 28 33.58 27.02 11.40
N ALA A 29 32.99 25.90 11.81
CA ALA A 29 31.55 25.78 12.06
C ALA A 29 31.06 26.81 13.09
N ARG A 30 31.79 26.99 14.20
CA ARG A 30 31.48 28.01 15.21
C ARG A 30 31.64 29.43 14.67
N SER A 31 32.70 29.70 13.91
CA SER A 31 32.98 31.04 13.36
C SER A 31 31.96 31.46 12.30
N VAL A 32 31.55 30.53 11.43
CA VAL A 32 30.58 30.81 10.36
C VAL A 32 29.13 30.68 10.85
N GLY A 33 28.89 30.08 12.03
CA GLY A 33 27.55 29.88 12.59
C GLY A 33 26.74 28.81 11.85
N VAL A 34 27.37 27.66 11.55
CA VAL A 34 26.75 26.52 10.86
C VAL A 34 27.13 25.20 11.53
N SER A 35 26.45 24.10 11.21
CA SER A 35 26.84 22.79 11.74
C SER A 35 28.16 22.29 11.13
N ASN A 36 28.87 21.44 11.86
CA ASN A 36 30.12 20.85 11.38
C ASN A 36 29.92 20.01 10.09
N GLY A 37 28.79 19.30 9.97
CA GLY A 37 28.43 18.56 8.76
C GLY A 37 28.24 19.46 7.54
N VAL A 38 27.72 20.69 7.72
CA VAL A 38 27.61 21.67 6.64
C VAL A 38 29.00 22.11 6.16
N VAL A 39 29.92 22.43 7.07
CA VAL A 39 31.32 22.75 6.73
C VAL A 39 31.98 21.60 5.98
N HIS A 40 31.88 20.38 6.52
CA HIS A 40 32.44 19.19 5.90
C HIS A 40 31.90 18.98 4.47
N SER A 41 30.59 19.15 4.27
CA SER A 41 29.95 18.99 2.97
C SER A 41 30.48 19.97 1.92
N TYR A 42 30.73 21.23 2.29
CA TYR A 42 31.26 22.24 1.38
C TYR A 42 32.74 22.03 1.08
N LEU A 43 33.55 21.64 2.07
CA LEU A 43 34.96 21.31 1.84
C LEU A 43 35.12 20.07 0.95
N SER A 44 34.29 19.05 1.16
CA SER A 44 34.26 17.85 0.32
C SER A 44 33.86 18.20 -1.12
N ARG A 45 32.82 19.03 -1.29
CA ARG A 45 32.38 19.52 -2.60
C ARG A 45 33.45 20.33 -3.32
N ALA A 46 34.12 21.24 -2.62
CA ALA A 46 35.21 22.03 -3.19
C ALA A 46 36.40 21.16 -3.63
N ARG A 47 36.74 20.14 -2.84
CA ARG A 47 37.76 19.14 -3.21
C ARG A 47 37.37 18.37 -4.47
N SER A 48 36.13 17.90 -4.56
CA SER A 48 35.62 17.20 -5.74
C SER A 48 35.58 18.09 -6.99
N ALA A 49 35.38 19.40 -6.81
CA ALA A 49 35.47 20.39 -7.88
C ALA A 49 36.91 20.80 -8.23
N GLY A 50 37.92 20.25 -7.55
CA GLY A 50 39.33 20.57 -7.78
C GLY A 50 39.72 22.00 -7.39
N LEU A 51 38.95 22.67 -6.53
CA LEU A 51 39.22 24.06 -6.14
C LEU A 51 40.44 24.14 -5.21
N SER A 52 41.37 25.03 -5.55
CA SER A 52 42.49 25.42 -4.69
C SER A 52 42.22 26.77 -4.01
N TRP A 53 42.94 27.03 -2.91
CA TRP A 53 43.00 28.35 -2.30
C TRP A 53 44.43 28.91 -2.47
N PRO A 54 44.63 30.20 -2.83
CA PRO A 54 43.60 31.19 -3.15
C PRO A 54 42.78 30.80 -4.39
N LEU A 55 41.55 31.30 -4.47
CA LEU A 55 40.72 31.10 -5.67
C LEU A 55 41.41 31.76 -6.86
N PRO A 56 41.27 31.20 -8.08
CA PRO A 56 41.85 31.78 -9.30
C PRO A 56 41.46 33.25 -9.50
N GLU A 57 42.41 34.07 -9.98
CA GLU A 57 42.14 35.47 -10.31
C GLU A 57 41.09 35.56 -11.43
N GLY A 58 40.09 36.44 -11.24
CA GLY A 58 38.97 36.60 -12.18
C GLY A 58 37.79 35.66 -11.97
N MET A 59 37.85 34.71 -11.03
CA MET A 59 36.71 33.82 -10.72
C MET A 59 35.56 34.60 -10.06
N THR A 60 34.42 34.68 -10.75
CA THR A 60 33.22 35.35 -10.23
C THR A 60 32.48 34.46 -9.21
N ASP A 61 31.56 35.05 -8.44
CA ASP A 61 30.67 34.28 -7.55
C ASP A 61 29.81 33.28 -8.35
N GLU A 62 29.44 33.62 -9.57
CA GLU A 62 28.65 32.78 -10.48
C GLU A 62 29.46 31.59 -10.99
N ASP A 63 30.71 31.80 -11.39
CA ASP A 63 31.61 30.71 -11.81
C ASP A 63 31.86 29.72 -10.67
N LEU A 64 32.05 30.24 -9.45
CA LEU A 64 32.22 29.42 -8.25
C LEU A 64 30.94 28.63 -7.93
N GLU A 65 29.78 29.24 -8.09
CA GLU A 65 28.50 28.56 -7.89
C GLU A 65 28.30 27.43 -8.91
N LEU A 66 28.58 27.67 -10.19
CA LEU A 66 28.49 26.66 -11.25
C LEU A 66 29.44 25.48 -11.02
N LEU A 67 30.66 25.73 -10.53
CA LEU A 67 31.63 24.69 -10.19
C LEU A 67 31.20 23.85 -8.99
N LEU A 68 30.68 24.50 -7.94
CA LEU A 68 30.27 23.80 -6.73
C LEU A 68 28.93 23.08 -6.91
N PHE A 69 28.00 23.64 -7.69
CA PHE A 69 26.65 23.12 -7.90
C PHE A 69 26.34 23.01 -9.40
N PRO A 70 27.02 22.11 -10.12
CA PRO A 70 26.73 21.91 -11.53
C PRO A 70 25.26 21.53 -11.71
N ALA A 71 24.67 22.03 -12.79
CA ALA A 71 23.32 21.64 -13.18
C ALA A 71 23.23 20.11 -13.25
N PRO A 72 22.12 19.49 -12.81
CA PRO A 72 21.90 18.07 -13.01
C PRO A 72 22.12 17.74 -14.48
N ARG A 73 22.83 16.63 -14.78
CA ARG A 73 22.95 16.18 -16.17
C ARG A 73 21.56 16.11 -16.80
N PRO A 74 21.37 16.68 -18.00
CA PRO A 74 20.08 16.59 -18.67
C PRO A 74 19.71 15.11 -18.83
N ALA A 75 18.42 14.79 -18.69
CA ALA A 75 17.93 13.41 -18.74
C ALA A 75 18.35 12.67 -20.02
N SER A 76 18.57 13.41 -21.12
CA SER A 76 19.08 12.91 -22.40
C SER A 76 20.51 12.35 -22.37
N GLN A 77 21.32 12.68 -21.35
CA GLN A 77 22.69 12.18 -21.17
C GLN A 77 22.78 11.10 -20.08
N SER A 78 21.66 10.71 -19.47
CA SER A 78 21.64 9.61 -18.51
C SER A 78 21.61 8.27 -19.27
N PRO A 79 22.45 7.28 -18.92
CA PRO A 79 22.36 5.95 -19.49
C PRO A 79 20.92 5.43 -19.32
N GLN A 80 20.31 4.89 -20.39
CA GLN A 80 19.02 4.21 -20.25
C GLN A 80 19.21 3.00 -19.35
N ARG A 81 18.77 3.12 -18.10
CA ARG A 81 18.79 2.02 -17.14
C ARG A 81 17.56 1.14 -17.39
N PRO A 82 17.72 -0.19 -17.47
CA PRO A 82 16.62 -1.09 -17.70
C PRO A 82 15.62 -1.03 -16.55
N VAL A 83 14.35 -0.83 -16.88
CA VAL A 83 13.24 -0.81 -15.91
C VAL A 83 12.79 -2.25 -15.66
N PRO A 84 12.56 -2.67 -14.39
CA PRO A 84 12.02 -4.00 -14.09
C PRO A 84 10.63 -4.23 -14.72
N ASP A 85 10.34 -5.48 -15.10
CA ASP A 85 8.98 -5.88 -15.49
C ASP A 85 8.08 -5.95 -14.26
N TRP A 86 7.29 -4.90 -14.05
CA TRP A 86 6.42 -4.80 -12.87
C TRP A 86 5.33 -5.86 -12.80
N SER A 87 4.88 -6.39 -13.94
CA SER A 87 3.88 -7.47 -13.97
C SER A 87 4.46 -8.78 -13.46
N TYR A 88 5.69 -9.10 -13.87
CA TYR A 88 6.44 -10.24 -13.34
C TYR A 88 6.68 -10.08 -11.83
N ILE A 89 7.15 -8.90 -11.41
CA ILE A 89 7.40 -8.59 -9.99
C ILE A 89 6.13 -8.75 -9.14
N ASP A 90 4.98 -8.25 -9.60
CA ASP A 90 3.72 -8.40 -8.87
C ASP A 90 3.27 -9.86 -8.75
N LYS A 91 3.49 -10.66 -9.81
CA LYS A 91 3.16 -12.08 -9.82
C LYS A 91 4.01 -12.87 -8.82
N GLU A 92 5.33 -12.66 -8.83
CA GLU A 92 6.24 -13.37 -7.92
C GLU A 92 6.03 -12.98 -6.45
N LEU A 93 5.70 -11.71 -6.17
CA LEU A 93 5.37 -11.25 -4.81
C LEU A 93 4.13 -11.91 -4.19
N ARG A 94 3.31 -12.63 -4.97
CA ARG A 94 2.17 -13.41 -4.45
C ARG A 94 2.56 -14.79 -3.92
N ARG A 95 3.78 -15.26 -4.18
CA ARG A 95 4.28 -16.56 -3.73
C ARG A 95 4.76 -16.47 -2.27
N ARG A 96 4.66 -17.58 -1.52
CA ARG A 96 5.17 -17.64 -0.15
C ARG A 96 6.66 -17.33 -0.12
N ASN A 97 7.07 -16.54 0.88
CA ASN A 97 8.46 -16.20 1.19
C ASN A 97 9.20 -15.33 0.15
N VAL A 98 8.52 -14.81 -0.89
CA VAL A 98 9.13 -13.87 -1.83
C VAL A 98 9.04 -12.44 -1.29
N THR A 99 10.16 -11.71 -1.31
CA THR A 99 10.22 -10.33 -0.81
C THR A 99 10.63 -9.36 -1.92
N ARG A 100 10.26 -8.08 -1.78
CA ARG A 100 10.71 -7.02 -2.72
C ARG A 100 12.22 -6.89 -2.76
N ARG A 101 12.90 -7.16 -1.63
CA ARG A 101 14.34 -7.13 -1.54
C ARG A 101 14.97 -8.24 -2.37
N LEU A 102 14.46 -9.47 -2.26
CA LEU A 102 14.90 -10.60 -3.06
C LEU A 102 14.78 -10.29 -4.57
N LEU A 103 13.61 -9.83 -5.01
CA LEU A 103 13.40 -9.52 -6.44
C LEU A 103 14.23 -8.33 -6.93
N TRP A 104 14.52 -7.37 -6.05
CA TRP A 104 15.45 -6.28 -6.37
C TRP A 104 16.90 -6.79 -6.48
N GLU A 105 17.32 -7.72 -5.62
CA GLU A 105 18.64 -8.35 -5.69
C GLU A 105 18.80 -9.13 -7.01
N GLU A 106 17.77 -9.88 -7.43
CA GLU A 106 17.73 -10.56 -8.74
C GLU A 106 17.81 -9.56 -9.91
N TYR A 107 17.03 -8.48 -9.86
CA TYR A 107 17.08 -7.40 -10.85
C TYR A 107 18.49 -6.78 -10.94
N ARG A 108 19.15 -6.56 -9.81
CA ARG A 108 20.51 -6.00 -9.73
C ARG A 108 21.59 -6.97 -10.17
N ALA A 109 21.38 -8.28 -10.00
CA ALA A 109 22.28 -9.31 -10.50
C ALA A 109 22.33 -9.32 -12.03
N VAL A 110 21.18 -9.13 -12.68
CA VAL A 110 21.09 -9.01 -14.15
C VAL A 110 21.49 -7.62 -14.63
N ASN A 111 21.27 -6.58 -13.81
CA ASN A 111 21.51 -5.18 -14.16
C ASN A 111 22.42 -4.49 -13.13
N PRO A 112 23.75 -4.64 -13.23
CA PRO A 112 24.71 -4.05 -12.30
C PRO A 112 24.68 -2.52 -12.22
N ASP A 113 24.18 -1.85 -13.25
CA ASP A 113 23.95 -0.39 -13.29
C ASP A 113 22.47 -0.01 -13.09
N GLY A 114 21.65 -0.98 -12.70
CA GLY A 114 20.22 -0.83 -12.46
C GLY A 114 19.89 0.04 -11.25
N PHE A 115 18.61 0.36 -11.09
CA PHE A 115 18.13 1.25 -10.03
C PHE A 115 18.33 0.70 -8.61
N GLY A 116 18.55 1.61 -7.66
CA GLY A 116 18.68 1.28 -6.24
C GLY A 116 17.35 0.88 -5.60
N TYR A 117 17.42 0.18 -4.47
CA TYR A 117 16.26 -0.42 -3.79
C TYR A 117 15.15 0.59 -3.47
N THR A 118 15.50 1.80 -3.04
CA THR A 118 14.51 2.85 -2.75
C THR A 118 13.71 3.22 -4.00
N TRP A 119 14.38 3.42 -5.13
CA TRP A 119 13.72 3.72 -6.41
C TRP A 119 12.84 2.56 -6.87
N PHE A 120 13.32 1.32 -6.70
CA PHE A 120 12.58 0.11 -7.05
C PHE A 120 11.25 0.07 -6.28
N CYS A 121 11.30 0.25 -4.96
CA CYS A 121 10.11 0.25 -4.11
C CYS A 121 9.14 1.37 -4.44
N THR A 122 9.61 2.62 -4.58
CA THR A 122 8.73 3.76 -4.83
C THR A 122 8.06 3.68 -6.20
N THR A 123 8.80 3.22 -7.21
CA THR A 123 8.28 3.10 -8.58
C THR A 123 7.32 1.91 -8.70
N TYR A 124 7.62 0.79 -8.04
CA TYR A 124 6.70 -0.35 -7.96
C TYR A 124 5.38 0.03 -7.27
N GLU A 125 5.41 0.75 -6.15
CA GLU A 125 4.19 1.23 -5.48
C GLU A 125 3.38 2.18 -6.37
N ALA A 126 4.06 3.10 -7.05
CA ALA A 126 3.41 4.01 -7.99
C ALA A 126 2.76 3.25 -9.16
N TRP A 127 3.43 2.21 -9.69
CA TRP A 127 2.86 1.33 -10.69
C TRP A 127 1.65 0.56 -10.14
N LYS A 128 1.77 -0.05 -8.96
CA LYS A 128 0.69 -0.84 -8.35
C LYS A 128 -0.53 0.01 -8.00
N GLY A 129 -0.33 1.26 -7.61
CA GLY A 129 -1.39 2.24 -7.41
C GLY A 129 -2.16 2.59 -8.70
N ARG A 130 -1.50 2.56 -9.86
CA ARG A 130 -2.14 2.76 -11.17
C ARG A 130 -2.88 1.52 -11.66
N VAL A 131 -2.36 0.34 -11.32
CA VAL A 131 -2.89 -0.95 -11.76
C VAL A 131 -4.00 -1.47 -10.83
N ARG A 132 -4.59 -0.64 -9.94
CA ARG A 132 -5.70 -1.02 -9.06
C ARG A 132 -6.82 -1.73 -9.83
N PRO A 133 -6.91 -3.08 -9.79
CA PRO A 133 -7.96 -3.78 -10.48
C PRO A 133 -9.20 -3.60 -9.62
N SER A 134 -10.08 -2.67 -9.97
CA SER A 134 -11.42 -2.64 -9.40
C SER A 134 -12.24 -3.71 -10.11
N MET A 135 -12.41 -4.85 -9.44
CA MET A 135 -13.36 -5.86 -9.91
C MET A 135 -14.71 -5.58 -9.26
N ARG A 136 -15.64 -5.03 -10.04
CA ARG A 136 -17.05 -4.98 -9.63
C ARG A 136 -17.60 -6.39 -9.79
N GLN A 137 -17.76 -7.10 -8.69
CA GLN A 137 -18.49 -8.36 -8.70
C GLN A 137 -19.98 -8.05 -8.58
N ILE A 138 -20.79 -8.68 -9.43
CA ILE A 138 -22.24 -8.63 -9.37
C ILE A 138 -22.66 -9.98 -8.81
N HIS A 139 -23.35 -9.95 -7.67
CA HIS A 139 -23.93 -11.13 -7.04
C HIS A 139 -25.42 -10.95 -7.01
N LEU A 140 -26.15 -11.77 -7.77
CA LEU A 140 -27.61 -11.80 -7.69
C LEU A 140 -28.02 -12.62 -6.47
N GLY A 141 -28.86 -12.04 -5.62
CA GLY A 141 -29.41 -12.76 -4.48
C GLY A 141 -30.14 -14.03 -4.93
N GLY A 142 -29.87 -15.14 -4.24
CA GLY A 142 -30.40 -16.46 -4.59
C GLY A 142 -29.59 -17.22 -5.65
N GLU A 143 -28.57 -16.62 -6.29
CA GLU A 143 -27.71 -17.36 -7.24
C GLU A 143 -26.69 -18.25 -6.52
N LYS A 144 -26.13 -17.74 -5.43
CA LYS A 144 -25.02 -18.37 -4.72
C LYS A 144 -25.04 -18.06 -3.23
N VAL A 145 -24.76 -19.08 -2.41
CA VAL A 145 -24.49 -18.93 -0.98
C VAL A 145 -22.98 -18.99 -0.74
N PHE A 146 -22.49 -18.01 0.04
CA PHE A 146 -21.11 -17.90 0.46
C PHE A 146 -20.97 -18.41 1.89
N VAL A 147 -20.14 -19.43 2.07
CA VAL A 147 -19.79 -19.96 3.39
C VAL A 147 -18.37 -19.53 3.70
N ASP A 148 -18.22 -18.59 4.64
CA ASP A 148 -16.91 -18.22 5.17
C ASP A 148 -16.40 -19.31 6.13
N PHE A 149 -15.11 -19.61 6.06
CA PHE A 149 -14.48 -20.60 6.94
C PHE A 149 -14.34 -20.00 8.34
N ALA A 150 -15.29 -20.32 9.22
CA ALA A 150 -15.30 -19.87 10.60
C ALA A 150 -14.31 -20.65 11.48
N GLY A 151 -13.01 -20.57 11.19
CA GLY A 151 -11.94 -21.06 12.08
C GLY A 151 -12.18 -22.47 12.67
N ASP A 152 -12.20 -22.56 14.00
CA ASP A 152 -12.50 -23.80 14.73
C ASP A 152 -14.00 -24.14 14.61
N THR A 153 -14.31 -25.12 13.76
CA THR A 153 -15.67 -25.65 13.62
C THR A 153 -16.00 -26.61 14.77
N ILE A 154 -17.27 -26.63 15.18
CA ILE A 154 -17.78 -27.70 16.04
C ILE A 154 -17.98 -28.92 15.15
N ASP A 155 -17.34 -30.03 15.49
CA ASP A 155 -17.55 -31.32 14.86
C ASP A 155 -18.99 -31.78 15.11
N ILE A 156 -19.75 -31.94 14.03
CA ILE A 156 -21.06 -32.58 14.06
C ILE A 156 -20.88 -34.02 13.64
N VAL A 157 -21.19 -34.93 14.55
CA VAL A 157 -21.16 -36.37 14.30
C VAL A 157 -22.56 -36.81 13.88
N ASP A 158 -22.66 -37.40 12.70
CA ASP A 158 -23.88 -38.08 12.29
C ASP A 158 -24.11 -39.30 13.20
N PRO A 159 -25.22 -39.37 13.95
CA PRO A 159 -25.47 -40.47 14.90
C PRO A 159 -25.76 -41.82 14.23
N LEU A 160 -26.08 -41.84 12.93
CA LEU A 160 -26.37 -43.05 12.16
C LEU A 160 -25.14 -43.56 11.41
N THR A 161 -24.33 -42.67 10.85
CA THR A 161 -23.15 -43.04 10.02
C THR A 161 -21.82 -42.93 10.76
N GLY A 162 -21.76 -42.12 11.83
CA GLY A 162 -20.52 -41.82 12.56
C GLY A 162 -19.57 -40.88 11.83
N GLU A 163 -19.97 -40.32 10.68
CA GLU A 163 -19.16 -39.36 9.94
C GLU A 163 -19.06 -38.02 10.69
N VAL A 164 -17.85 -37.46 10.71
CA VAL A 164 -17.56 -36.16 11.32
C VAL A 164 -17.62 -35.09 10.22
N GLY A 165 -18.60 -34.19 10.31
CA GLY A 165 -18.77 -33.07 9.39
C GLY A 165 -18.90 -31.74 10.10
N SER A 166 -18.97 -30.66 9.33
CA SER A 166 -19.36 -29.34 9.82
C SER A 166 -20.82 -29.05 9.50
N GLN A 167 -21.45 -28.14 10.25
CA GLN A 167 -22.83 -27.68 10.00
C GLN A 167 -23.10 -27.19 8.56
N PHE A 168 -22.08 -26.75 7.83
CA PHE A 168 -22.21 -26.22 6.48
C PHE A 168 -21.85 -27.24 5.38
N THR A 169 -21.44 -28.45 5.77
CA THR A 169 -21.14 -29.57 4.87
C THR A 169 -22.14 -30.73 5.05
N SER A 170 -23.17 -30.56 5.89
CA SER A 170 -24.20 -31.59 6.08
C SER A 170 -25.13 -31.67 4.87
N LEU A 171 -25.63 -32.88 4.59
CA LEU A 171 -26.61 -33.12 3.52
C LEU A 171 -27.89 -32.29 3.73
N GLU A 172 -28.39 -32.22 4.96
CA GLU A 172 -29.56 -31.40 5.32
C GLU A 172 -29.41 -29.93 4.90
N PHE A 173 -28.19 -29.38 4.98
CA PHE A 173 -27.91 -28.01 4.55
C PHE A 173 -27.71 -27.92 3.03
N THR A 174 -26.87 -28.80 2.46
CA THR A 174 -26.53 -28.73 1.03
C THR A 174 -27.72 -29.07 0.14
N ASP A 175 -28.58 -29.99 0.54
CA ASP A 175 -29.74 -30.42 -0.25
C ASP A 175 -30.75 -29.29 -0.43
N VAL A 176 -31.00 -28.48 0.60
CA VAL A 176 -31.86 -27.29 0.50
C VAL A 176 -31.33 -26.31 -0.56
N LEU A 177 -30.01 -26.13 -0.62
CA LEU A 177 -29.38 -25.24 -1.60
C LEU A 177 -29.42 -25.83 -3.00
N LEU A 178 -29.14 -27.13 -3.14
CA LEU A 178 -29.16 -27.83 -4.42
C LEU A 178 -30.58 -27.89 -5.01
N ASP A 179 -31.59 -28.17 -4.19
CA ASP A 179 -33.01 -28.17 -4.58
C ASP A 179 -33.46 -26.80 -5.06
N ALA A 180 -32.99 -25.73 -4.39
CA ALA A 180 -33.22 -24.35 -4.79
C ALA A 180 -32.35 -23.89 -5.97
N LYS A 181 -31.49 -24.76 -6.52
CA LYS A 181 -30.53 -24.47 -7.61
C LYS A 181 -29.55 -23.34 -7.27
N ILE A 182 -29.19 -23.23 -6.00
CA ILE A 182 -28.26 -22.23 -5.47
C ILE A 182 -26.86 -22.80 -5.49
N ALA A 183 -25.92 -22.09 -6.12
CA ALA A 183 -24.52 -22.49 -6.12
C ALA A 183 -23.92 -22.37 -4.70
N ILE A 184 -23.10 -23.33 -4.29
CA ILE A 184 -22.44 -23.31 -2.98
C ILE A 184 -20.97 -22.93 -3.19
N SER A 185 -20.54 -21.80 -2.61
CA SER A 185 -19.12 -21.41 -2.59
C SER A 185 -18.55 -21.65 -1.20
N MET A 186 -17.83 -22.75 -1.07
CA MET A 186 -17.03 -23.05 0.12
C MET A 186 -15.60 -22.58 -0.17
N ASP A 187 -15.21 -21.45 0.42
CA ASP A 187 -13.86 -20.91 0.20
C ASP A 187 -12.80 -21.76 0.93
N GLY A 188 -11.73 -22.10 0.21
CA GLY A 188 -10.56 -22.74 0.78
C GLY A 188 -9.57 -21.69 1.30
N LYS A 189 -8.60 -22.11 2.12
CA LYS A 189 -7.57 -21.22 2.67
C LYS A 189 -6.83 -20.46 1.55
N GLY A 190 -7.20 -19.19 1.33
CA GLY A 190 -6.52 -18.27 0.40
C GLY A 190 -7.35 -17.73 -0.78
N ALA A 191 -8.62 -18.10 -0.96
CA ALA A 191 -9.46 -17.58 -2.05
C ALA A 191 -10.38 -16.40 -1.62
N TRP A 192 -9.72 -15.37 -1.07
CA TRP A 192 -10.27 -14.08 -0.57
C TRP A 192 -11.36 -13.37 -1.40
N ARG A 193 -11.53 -13.70 -2.69
CA ARG A 193 -12.43 -13.01 -3.61
C ARG A 193 -13.89 -13.14 -3.23
N ASP A 194 -14.27 -14.30 -2.71
CA ASP A 194 -15.64 -14.57 -2.29
C ASP A 194 -15.86 -14.07 -0.86
N ASN A 195 -14.81 -14.10 -0.02
CA ASN A 195 -14.92 -13.67 1.37
C ASN A 195 -14.93 -12.14 1.57
N VAL A 196 -14.36 -11.37 0.65
CA VAL A 196 -14.16 -9.92 0.85
C VAL A 196 -15.46 -9.14 1.11
N PHE A 197 -16.60 -9.58 0.56
CA PHE A 197 -17.90 -8.94 0.78
C PHE A 197 -18.47 -9.28 2.14
N VAL A 198 -18.37 -10.56 2.53
CA VAL A 198 -18.80 -11.08 3.83
C VAL A 198 -17.98 -10.44 4.95
N GLU A 199 -16.64 -10.41 4.81
CA GLU A 199 -15.74 -9.72 5.74
C GLU A 199 -16.07 -8.24 5.88
N ARG A 200 -16.37 -7.56 4.77
CA ARG A 200 -16.71 -6.12 4.79
C ARG A 200 -18.02 -5.88 5.54
N LEU A 201 -19.05 -6.69 5.29
CA LEU A 201 -20.32 -6.61 6.01
C LEU A 201 -20.10 -6.83 7.51
N TRP A 202 -19.45 -7.92 7.88
CA TRP A 202 -19.22 -8.26 9.29
C TRP A 202 -18.32 -7.25 10.00
N ARG A 203 -17.33 -6.67 9.33
CA ARG A 203 -16.55 -5.57 9.89
C ARG A 203 -17.45 -4.38 10.21
N THR A 204 -18.33 -4.00 9.30
CA THR A 204 -19.27 -2.88 9.54
C THR A 204 -20.21 -3.18 10.71
N VAL A 205 -20.84 -4.36 10.75
CA VAL A 205 -21.70 -4.77 11.87
C VAL A 205 -20.92 -4.78 13.19
N LYS A 206 -19.71 -5.33 13.21
CA LYS A 206 -18.90 -5.38 14.44
C LYS A 206 -18.59 -3.99 14.98
N TYR A 207 -18.11 -3.08 14.12
CA TYR A 207 -17.67 -1.75 14.55
C TYR A 207 -18.81 -0.79 14.85
N GLU A 208 -19.93 -0.88 14.13
CA GLU A 208 -21.04 0.06 14.25
C GLU A 208 -22.14 -0.43 15.20
N GLU A 209 -22.20 -1.74 15.50
CA GLU A 209 -23.26 -2.32 16.33
C GLU A 209 -22.69 -3.06 17.55
N VAL A 210 -21.89 -4.11 17.31
CA VAL A 210 -21.51 -5.08 18.35
C VAL A 210 -20.51 -4.51 19.35
N TYR A 211 -19.43 -3.85 18.88
CA TYR A 211 -18.38 -3.33 19.76
C TYR A 211 -18.80 -2.10 20.57
N LEU A 212 -19.92 -1.48 20.22
CA LEU A 212 -20.44 -0.32 20.92
C LEU A 212 -21.41 -0.71 22.05
N ARG A 213 -21.71 -2.00 22.23
CA ARG A 213 -22.74 -2.48 23.16
C ARG A 213 -22.22 -3.59 24.05
N ALA A 214 -22.69 -3.57 25.29
CA ALA A 214 -22.65 -4.72 26.18
C ALA A 214 -24.08 -5.28 26.23
N TYR A 215 -24.32 -6.40 25.57
CA TYR A 215 -25.63 -7.07 25.59
C TYR A 215 -25.79 -7.85 26.89
N ASP A 216 -26.93 -7.71 27.56
CA ASP A 216 -27.25 -8.43 28.79
C ASP A 216 -27.72 -9.87 28.50
N SER A 217 -28.19 -10.14 27.27
CA SER A 217 -28.62 -11.47 26.85
C SER A 217 -28.48 -11.72 25.34
N VAL A 218 -28.48 -13.00 24.95
CA VAL A 218 -28.50 -13.40 23.53
C VAL A 218 -29.76 -12.88 22.83
N SER A 219 -30.92 -12.87 23.50
CA SER A 219 -32.17 -12.37 22.93
C SER A 219 -32.09 -10.87 22.61
N GLU A 220 -31.49 -10.08 23.51
CA GLU A 220 -31.24 -8.66 23.28
C GLU A 220 -30.26 -8.45 22.11
N ALA A 221 -29.15 -9.20 22.09
CA ALA A 221 -28.18 -9.14 21.00
C ALA A 221 -28.86 -9.43 19.65
N ARG A 222 -29.70 -10.47 19.56
CA ARG A 222 -30.47 -10.80 18.35
C ARG A 222 -31.39 -9.66 17.93
N ALA A 223 -32.13 -9.08 18.86
CA ALA A 223 -33.06 -7.97 18.56
C ALA A 223 -32.30 -6.71 18.08
N SER A 224 -31.19 -6.36 18.74
CA SER A 224 -30.39 -5.19 18.38
C SER A 224 -29.70 -5.36 17.03
N ILE A 225 -29.07 -6.51 16.78
CA ILE A 225 -28.44 -6.84 15.50
C ILE A 225 -29.48 -6.88 14.37
N ALA A 226 -30.66 -7.45 14.61
CA ALA A 226 -31.75 -7.45 13.62
C ALA A 226 -32.20 -6.02 13.26
N LYS A 227 -32.33 -5.14 14.26
CA LYS A 227 -32.64 -3.72 14.04
C LYS A 227 -31.54 -3.02 13.24
N TYR A 228 -30.28 -3.29 13.53
CA TYR A 228 -29.15 -2.75 12.76
C TYR A 228 -29.16 -3.24 11.31
N LEU A 229 -29.39 -4.52 11.07
CA LEU A 229 -29.46 -5.07 9.71
C LEU A 229 -30.63 -4.50 8.91
N ALA A 230 -31.79 -4.27 9.56
CA ALA A 230 -32.91 -3.57 8.93
C ALA A 230 -32.51 -2.15 8.51
N PHE A 231 -31.86 -1.39 9.40
CA PHE A 231 -31.32 -0.07 9.06
C PHE A 231 -30.28 -0.14 7.92
N TYR A 232 -29.36 -1.09 7.97
CA TYR A 232 -28.31 -1.27 6.96
C TYR A 232 -28.93 -1.51 5.57
N ASN A 233 -29.95 -2.35 5.48
CA ASN A 233 -30.57 -2.71 4.21
C ASN A 233 -31.55 -1.65 3.68
N GLN A 234 -32.30 -1.00 4.56
CA GLN A 234 -33.42 -0.13 4.17
C GLN A 234 -33.12 1.37 4.29
N GLY A 235 -32.17 1.76 5.15
CA GLY A 235 -31.97 3.15 5.54
C GLY A 235 -30.56 3.69 5.31
N ARG A 236 -29.56 2.84 5.05
CA ARG A 236 -28.17 3.25 4.85
C ARG A 236 -27.86 3.43 3.36
N PRO A 237 -27.53 4.64 2.89
CA PRO A 237 -27.04 4.85 1.53
C PRO A 237 -25.62 4.30 1.35
N HIS A 238 -25.35 3.63 0.23
CA HIS A 238 -24.02 3.13 -0.09
C HIS A 238 -23.47 3.83 -1.34
N SER A 239 -22.26 4.40 -1.24
CA SER A 239 -21.57 5.01 -2.39
C SER A 239 -21.29 4.01 -3.52
N SER A 240 -21.07 2.73 -3.19
CA SER A 240 -20.93 1.66 -4.18
C SER A 240 -22.23 1.29 -4.91
N LEU A 241 -23.37 1.77 -4.42
CA LEU A 241 -24.70 1.57 -4.99
C LEU A 241 -25.29 2.89 -5.54
N ASP A 242 -24.41 3.85 -5.86
CA ASP A 242 -24.81 5.17 -6.38
C ASP A 242 -25.72 5.95 -5.42
N GLY A 243 -25.51 5.78 -4.12
CA GLY A 243 -26.30 6.43 -3.06
C GLY A 243 -27.61 5.71 -2.72
N ARG A 244 -27.90 4.57 -3.34
CA ARG A 244 -29.04 3.72 -2.97
C ARG A 244 -28.77 2.86 -1.74
N THR A 245 -29.83 2.40 -1.10
CA THR A 245 -29.77 1.37 -0.06
C THR A 245 -29.62 -0.02 -0.69
N PRO A 246 -29.15 -1.02 0.08
CA PRO A 246 -29.09 -2.41 -0.41
C PRO A 246 -30.43 -2.93 -0.93
N ASP A 247 -31.54 -2.64 -0.25
CA ASP A 247 -32.87 -3.07 -0.67
C ASP A 247 -33.29 -2.40 -1.98
N GLU A 248 -33.08 -1.08 -2.12
CA GLU A 248 -33.35 -0.35 -3.36
C GLU A 248 -32.55 -0.90 -4.55
N ALA A 249 -31.27 -1.22 -4.32
CA ALA A 249 -30.42 -1.80 -5.34
C ALA A 249 -30.87 -3.21 -5.72
N TYR A 250 -31.21 -4.05 -4.74
CA TYR A 250 -31.62 -5.43 -4.97
C TYR A 250 -33.00 -5.54 -5.64
N PHE A 251 -34.04 -5.01 -5.01
CA PHE A 251 -35.41 -5.10 -5.51
C PHE A 251 -35.63 -4.24 -6.77
N GLY A 252 -34.93 -3.11 -6.89
CA GLY A 252 -34.94 -2.32 -8.12
C GLY A 252 -34.33 -3.07 -9.31
N THR A 253 -33.28 -3.86 -9.09
CA THR A 253 -32.68 -4.71 -10.14
C THR A 253 -33.60 -5.88 -10.49
N GLN A 254 -34.22 -6.51 -9.49
CA GLN A 254 -35.14 -7.63 -9.70
C GLN A 254 -36.37 -7.22 -10.52
N ALA A 255 -36.91 -6.02 -10.29
CA ALA A 255 -38.00 -5.46 -11.10
C ALA A 255 -37.60 -5.25 -12.58
N MET A 256 -36.35 -4.86 -12.86
CA MET A 256 -35.85 -4.72 -14.23
C MET A 256 -35.65 -6.07 -14.92
N VAL A 257 -35.18 -7.10 -14.20
CA VAL A 257 -34.99 -8.45 -14.75
C VAL A 257 -36.32 -9.14 -15.05
N MET A 258 -37.35 -8.92 -14.22
CA MET A 258 -38.69 -9.48 -14.45
C MET A 258 -39.46 -8.79 -15.59
N ALA A 259 -39.04 -7.60 -16.01
CA ALA A 259 -39.68 -6.82 -17.07
C ALA A 259 -39.04 -7.01 -18.47
N ALA A 260 -37.93 -7.74 -18.56
CA ALA A 260 -37.19 -8.03 -19.80
C ALA A 260 -37.47 -9.46 -20.29
#